data_AF-A0A9C8HXE6-F1
#
_entry.id   AF-A0A9C8HXE6-F1
#
_cell.length_a   1.000
_cell.length_b   1.000
_cell.length_c   1.000
_cell.angle_alpha   90.00
_cell.angle_beta   90.00
_cell.angle_gamma   90.00
#
_symmetry.space_group_name_H-M   'P 1'
#
loop_
_entity.id
_entity.type
_entity.pdbx_description
1 polymer ?
#
loop_
_entity_poly.entity_id
_entity_poly.type
_entity_poly.pdbx_seq_one_letter_code
_entity_poly.pdbx_strand_id
1 'polypeptide(L)'
;FKIRVTGSNLKAAQLSGINTNNIILSSMFISGGLAGLAGVEQVAGIHHSFISPFPEGMGFLGIAVALVGRNNPIGVIFSAILFGALSAGGARVDMLTSVPREIIFVLEGIIILFVASEYLYSLLSNRKKIKEETHV
;
A
#
# COMPACT_ATOMS: atom_id res chain seq x y z
N PHE A 1 9.79 15.55 -3.81
CA PHE A 1 10.64 16.11 -2.75
C PHE A 1 9.83 16.67 -1.58
N LYS A 2 9.05 17.74 -1.76
CA LYS A 2 8.37 18.43 -0.65
C LYS A 2 7.49 17.51 0.23
N ILE A 3 6.71 16.61 -0.39
CA ILE A 3 5.89 15.60 0.32
C ILE A 3 6.77 14.67 1.19
N ARG A 4 7.90 14.19 0.66
CA ARG A 4 8.82 13.29 1.37
C ARG A 4 9.49 13.98 2.57
N VAL A 5 9.89 15.25 2.41
CA VAL A 5 10.49 16.04 3.49
C VAL A 5 9.47 16.31 4.60
N THR A 6 8.26 16.75 4.23
CA THR A 6 7.14 16.94 5.17
C THR A 6 6.81 15.66 5.93
N GLY A 7 6.82 14.51 5.26
CA GLY A 7 6.54 13.21 5.89
C GLY A 7 7.67 12.68 6.77
N SER A 8 8.91 13.15 6.59
CA SER A 8 10.05 12.73 7.42
C SER A 8 10.14 13.54 8.71
N ASN A 9 9.98 14.86 8.62
CA ASN A 9 9.94 15.75 9.78
C ASN A 9 9.21 17.05 9.45
N LEU A 10 8.03 17.24 10.05
CA LEU A 10 7.21 18.44 9.88
C LEU A 10 7.92 19.72 10.31
N LYS A 11 8.60 19.72 11.45
CA LYS A 11 9.25 20.92 12.00
C LYS A 11 10.41 21.36 11.11
N ALA A 12 11.21 20.41 10.63
CA ALA A 12 12.31 20.70 9.70
C ALA A 12 11.81 21.22 8.34
N ALA A 13 10.68 20.69 7.85
CA ALA A 13 10.06 21.15 6.61
C ALA A 13 9.59 22.62 6.72
N GLN A 14 8.96 22.99 7.84
CA GLN A 14 8.50 24.35 8.11
C GLN A 14 9.67 25.35 8.17
N LEU A 15 10.75 24.97 8.86
CA LEU A 15 11.96 25.80 8.95
C LEU A 15 12.67 25.96 7.59
N SER A 16 12.50 25.00 6.69
CA SER A 16 13.03 25.05 5.31
C SER A 16 12.16 25.90 4.36
N GLY A 17 11.15 26.61 4.87
CA GLY A 17 10.25 27.45 4.08
C GLY A 17 9.19 26.67 3.27
N ILE A 18 8.97 25.39 3.55
CA ILE A 18 7.93 24.60 2.88
C ILE A 18 6.59 24.91 3.55
N ASN A 19 5.59 25.28 2.75
CA ASN A 19 4.21 25.39 3.23
C ASN A 19 3.61 23.99 3.46
N THR A 20 3.85 23.49 4.67
CA THR A 20 3.43 22.16 5.14
C THR A 20 1.91 21.98 5.12
N ASN A 21 1.15 23.01 5.49
CA ASN A 21 -0.31 22.94 5.56
C ASN A 21 -0.91 22.67 4.18
N ASN A 22 -0.45 23.39 3.16
CA ASN A 22 -0.92 23.17 1.78
C ASN A 22 -0.55 21.77 1.30
N ILE A 23 0.64 21.27 1.62
CA ILE A 23 1.06 19.92 1.22
C ILE A 23 0.19 18.85 1.87
N ILE A 24 -0.08 18.98 3.17
CA ILE A 24 -0.95 18.04 3.89
C ILE A 24 -2.35 18.07 3.29
N LEU A 25 -2.93 19.26 3.10
CA LEU A 25 -4.27 19.41 2.55
C LEU A 25 -4.38 18.85 1.13
N SER A 26 -3.44 19.19 0.24
CA SER A 26 -3.41 18.64 -1.13
C SER A 26 -3.21 17.12 -1.13
N SER A 27 -2.35 16.59 -0.26
CA SER A 27 -2.12 15.14 -0.20
C SER A 27 -3.35 14.38 0.29
N MET A 28 -4.03 14.89 1.32
CA MET A 28 -5.28 14.33 1.83
C MET A 28 -6.40 14.40 0.79
N PHE A 29 -6.49 15.52 0.07
CA PHE A 29 -7.50 15.69 -0.97
C PHE A 29 -7.30 14.71 -2.13
N ILE A 30 -6.06 14.51 -2.57
CA ILE A 30 -5.72 13.54 -3.62
C ILE A 30 -6.00 12.10 -3.13
N SER A 31 -5.56 11.73 -1.93
CA SER A 31 -5.77 10.37 -1.41
C SER A 31 -7.25 10.08 -1.16
N GLY A 32 -7.97 11.03 -0.58
CA GLY A 32 -9.41 10.91 -0.33
C GLY A 32 -10.21 10.86 -1.63
N GLY A 33 -9.84 11.66 -2.63
CA GLY A 33 -10.44 11.62 -3.96
C GLY A 33 -10.25 10.25 -4.64
N LEU A 34 -9.04 9.69 -4.61
CA LEU A 34 -8.76 8.37 -5.17
C LEU A 34 -9.51 7.24 -4.43
N ALA A 35 -9.53 7.28 -3.09
CA ALA A 35 -10.27 6.31 -2.28
C ALA A 35 -11.79 6.41 -2.53
N GLY A 36 -12.31 7.63 -2.68
CA GLY A 36 -13.70 7.87 -3.04
C GLY A 36 -14.06 7.32 -4.43
N LEU A 37 -13.21 7.55 -5.43
CA LEU A 37 -13.41 7.01 -6.78
C LEU A 37 -13.41 5.47 -6.79
N ALA A 38 -12.51 4.84 -6.03
CA ALA A 38 -12.49 3.39 -5.86
C ALA A 38 -13.78 2.87 -5.20
N GLY A 39 -14.28 3.57 -4.17
CA GLY A 39 -15.56 3.21 -3.53
C GLY A 39 -16.77 3.38 -4.45
N VAL A 40 -16.78 4.42 -5.29
CA VAL A 40 -17.84 4.64 -6.29
C VAL A 40 -17.88 3.52 -7.32
N GLU A 41 -16.73 3.03 -7.78
CA GLU A 41 -16.65 1.90 -8.71
C GLU A 41 -17.28 0.63 -8.11
N GLN A 42 -17.01 0.34 -6.83
CA GLN A 42 -17.57 -0.81 -6.13
C GLN A 42 -19.11 -0.76 -6.06
N VAL A 43 -19.68 0.40 -5.71
CA VAL A 43 -21.13 0.57 -5.48
C VAL A 43 -21.88 0.72 -6.81
N ALA A 44 -21.42 1.60 -7.69
CA ALA A 44 -22.11 1.93 -8.93
C ALA A 44 -21.81 0.94 -10.06
N GLY A 45 -20.61 0.34 -10.08
CA GLY A 45 -20.14 -0.54 -11.15
C GLY A 45 -20.49 -2.01 -10.93
N ILE A 46 -20.12 -2.58 -9.78
CA ILE A 46 -20.25 -4.03 -9.54
C ILE A 46 -21.62 -4.39 -8.95
N HIS A 47 -22.00 -3.70 -7.88
CA HIS A 47 -23.14 -4.11 -7.08
C HIS A 47 -24.46 -3.44 -7.47
N HIS A 48 -24.39 -2.29 -8.16
CA HIS A 48 -25.53 -1.44 -8.55
C HIS A 48 -26.48 -1.05 -7.40
N SER A 49 -26.08 -1.33 -6.16
CA SER A 49 -26.81 -1.09 -4.93
C SER A 49 -25.81 -1.11 -3.78
N PHE A 50 -26.12 -0.40 -2.70
CA PHE A 50 -25.28 -0.43 -1.51
C PHE A 50 -25.49 -1.78 -0.79
N ILE A 51 -24.50 -2.66 -0.90
CA ILE A 51 -24.52 -3.95 -0.22
C ILE A 51 -23.79 -3.82 1.12
N SER A 52 -24.44 -4.28 2.18
CA SER A 52 -23.85 -4.43 3.51
C SER A 52 -23.65 -5.94 3.78
N PRO A 53 -22.44 -6.39 4.12
CA PRO A 53 -21.27 -5.59 4.48
C PRO A 53 -20.51 -5.03 3.26
N PHE A 54 -19.97 -3.82 3.44
CA PHE A 54 -19.02 -3.25 2.49
C PHE A 54 -17.74 -4.10 2.48
N PRO A 55 -17.04 -4.28 1.34
CA PRO A 55 -15.82 -5.07 1.29
C PRO A 55 -14.80 -4.62 2.36
N GLU A 56 -14.58 -5.48 3.35
CA GLU A 56 -13.64 -5.22 4.45
C GLU A 56 -12.20 -5.57 4.03
N GLY A 57 -11.22 -4.96 4.69
CA GLY A 57 -9.80 -5.31 4.52
C GLY A 57 -9.09 -4.71 3.30
N MET A 58 -9.80 -4.08 2.35
CA MET A 58 -9.18 -3.51 1.15
C MET A 58 -8.16 -2.40 1.47
N GLY A 59 -8.43 -1.57 2.49
CA GLY A 59 -7.48 -0.58 2.99
C GLY A 59 -6.24 -1.19 3.67
N PHE A 60 -6.41 -2.32 4.35
CA PHE A 60 -5.30 -3.05 4.97
C PHE A 60 -4.35 -3.64 3.91
N LEU A 61 -4.91 -4.21 2.84
CA LEU A 61 -4.15 -4.67 1.68
C LEU A 61 -3.33 -3.52 1.05
N GLY A 62 -3.88 -2.30 1.01
CA GLY A 62 -3.17 -1.11 0.55
C GLY A 62 -1.86 -0.82 1.31
N ILE A 63 -1.81 -1.11 2.62
CA ILE A 63 -0.58 -0.96 3.42
C ILE A 63 0.48 -1.95 2.93
N ALA A 64 0.08 -3.19 2.69
CA ALA A 64 0.98 -4.23 2.20
C ALA A 64 1.51 -3.91 0.81
N VAL A 65 0.65 -3.44 -0.10
CA VAL A 65 1.05 -2.98 -1.45
C VAL A 65 2.05 -1.83 -1.39
N ALA A 66 1.87 -0.88 -0.45
CA ALA A 66 2.82 0.22 -0.25
C ALA A 66 4.21 -0.27 0.19
N LEU A 67 4.25 -1.30 1.04
CA LEU A 67 5.49 -1.95 1.47
C LEU A 67 6.17 -2.71 0.32
N VAL A 68 5.39 -3.46 -0.47
CA VAL A 68 5.92 -4.18 -1.65
C VAL A 68 6.53 -3.19 -2.65
N GLY A 69 5.88 -2.05 -2.86
CA GLY A 69 6.38 -0.95 -3.67
C GLY A 69 7.52 -0.13 -3.04
N ARG A 70 8.02 -0.51 -1.85
CA ARG A 70 9.09 0.18 -1.09
C ARG A 70 8.82 1.67 -0.87
N ASN A 71 7.55 2.07 -0.69
CA ASN A 71 7.14 3.48 -0.60
C ASN A 71 7.62 4.37 -1.77
N ASN A 72 7.89 3.77 -2.93
CA ASN A 72 8.19 4.49 -4.17
C ASN A 72 6.91 4.56 -5.01
N PRO A 73 6.43 5.76 -5.41
CA PRO A 73 5.16 5.89 -6.15
C PRO A 73 5.06 5.00 -7.39
N ILE A 74 6.16 4.83 -8.13
CA ILE A 74 6.18 3.98 -9.32
C ILE A 74 6.04 2.50 -8.93
N GLY A 75 6.78 2.06 -7.89
CA GLY A 75 6.71 0.68 -7.40
C GLY A 75 5.33 0.34 -6.82
N VAL A 76 4.68 1.31 -6.17
CA VAL A 76 3.31 1.15 -5.64
C VAL A 76 2.30 0.95 -6.77
N ILE A 77 2.42 1.68 -7.89
CA ILE A 77 1.52 1.50 -9.04
C ILE A 77 1.62 0.09 -9.61
N PHE A 78 2.84 -0.41 -9.87
CA PHE A 78 3.02 -1.77 -10.38
C PHE A 78 2.53 -2.84 -9.40
N SER A 79 2.78 -2.63 -8.10
CA SER A 79 2.31 -3.54 -7.05
C SER A 79 0.78 -3.55 -6.96
N ALA A 80 0.13 -2.39 -7.04
CA ALA A 80 -1.32 -2.27 -7.02
C ALA A 80 -1.96 -2.96 -8.23
N ILE A 81 -1.36 -2.85 -9.41
CA ILE A 81 -1.83 -3.55 -10.62
C ILE A 81 -1.72 -5.07 -10.45
N LEU A 82 -0.60 -5.56 -9.90
CA LEU A 82 -0.40 -6.99 -9.65
C LEU A 82 -1.46 -7.54 -8.69
N PHE A 83 -1.64 -6.89 -7.53
CA PHE A 83 -2.61 -7.32 -6.52
C PHE A 83 -4.05 -7.17 -7.03
N GLY A 84 -4.35 -6.11 -7.78
CA GLY A 84 -5.65 -5.96 -8.46
C GLY A 84 -5.92 -7.08 -9.47
N ALA A 85 -4.90 -7.48 -10.25
CA ALA A 85 -5.02 -8.58 -11.20
C ALA A 85 -5.19 -9.94 -10.51
N LEU A 86 -4.51 -10.17 -9.38
CA LEU A 86 -4.68 -11.38 -8.56
C LEU A 86 -6.09 -11.47 -7.96
N SER A 87 -6.58 -10.37 -7.40
CA SER A 87 -7.93 -10.28 -6.83
C SER A 87 -9.01 -10.49 -7.90
N ALA A 88 -8.94 -9.78 -9.02
CA ALA A 88 -9.89 -9.92 -10.13
C ALA A 88 -9.78 -11.30 -10.82
N GLY A 89 -8.57 -11.82 -10.97
CA GLY A 89 -8.30 -13.13 -11.54
C GLY A 89 -8.87 -14.25 -10.66
N GLY A 90 -8.64 -14.17 -9.36
CA GLY A 90 -9.15 -15.17 -8.44
C GLY A 90 -10.67 -15.11 -8.25
N ALA A 91 -11.29 -13.92 -8.36
CA ALA A 91 -12.75 -13.82 -8.45
C ALA A 91 -13.31 -14.55 -9.70
N ARG A 92 -12.61 -14.52 -10.84
CA ARG A 92 -13.00 -15.28 -12.04
C ARG A 92 -12.78 -16.78 -11.88
N VAL A 93 -11.71 -17.19 -11.21
CA VAL A 93 -11.39 -18.61 -10.95
C VAL A 93 -12.42 -19.23 -9.99
N ASP A 94 -12.83 -18.49 -8.96
CA ASP A 94 -13.92 -18.87 -8.04
C ASP A 94 -15.20 -19.20 -8.82
N MET A 95 -15.59 -18.31 -9.75
CA MET A 95 -16.78 -18.50 -10.60
C MET A 95 -16.71 -19.73 -11.53
N LEU A 96 -15.51 -20.14 -11.97
CA LEU A 96 -15.34 -21.18 -12.99
C LEU A 96 -14.97 -22.56 -12.43
N THR A 97 -14.35 -22.62 -11.25
CA THR A 97 -13.72 -23.85 -10.76
C THR A 97 -14.05 -24.20 -9.31
N SER A 98 -14.99 -23.48 -8.67
CA SER A 98 -15.36 -23.67 -7.26
C SER A 98 -14.17 -23.55 -6.29
N VAL A 99 -13.12 -22.86 -6.71
CA VAL A 99 -11.92 -22.63 -5.92
C VAL A 99 -12.16 -21.44 -4.99
N PRO A 100 -12.07 -21.63 -3.67
CA PRO A 100 -12.36 -20.57 -2.71
C PRO A 100 -11.38 -19.39 -2.83
N ARG A 101 -11.87 -18.16 -2.65
CA ARG A 101 -11.06 -16.91 -2.72
C ARG A 101 -9.96 -16.82 -1.65
N GLU A 102 -10.05 -17.64 -0.62
CA GLU A 102 -9.06 -17.82 0.43
C GLU A 102 -7.67 -18.14 -0.13
N ILE A 103 -7.59 -18.84 -1.27
CA ILE A 103 -6.31 -19.13 -1.92
C ILE A 103 -5.61 -17.85 -2.39
N ILE A 104 -6.37 -16.84 -2.84
CA ILE A 104 -5.83 -15.55 -3.28
C ILE A 104 -5.22 -14.84 -2.07
N PHE A 105 -5.92 -14.81 -0.93
CA PHE A 105 -5.40 -14.20 0.29
C PHE A 105 -4.12 -14.87 0.77
N VAL A 106 -4.03 -16.20 0.65
CA VAL A 106 -2.80 -16.94 0.97
C VAL A 106 -1.67 -16.55 0.01
N LEU A 107 -1.93 -16.49 -1.30
CA LEU A 107 -0.93 -16.09 -2.30
C LEU A 107 -0.44 -14.66 -2.09
N GLU A 108 -1.34 -13.71 -1.87
CA GLU A 108 -1.02 -12.32 -1.52
C GLU A 108 -0.16 -12.26 -0.25
N GLY A 109 -0.54 -13.02 0.79
CA GLY A 109 0.23 -13.13 2.02
C GLY A 109 1.64 -13.68 1.81
N ILE A 110 1.80 -14.69 0.96
CA ILE A 110 3.11 -15.26 0.60
C ILE A 110 3.97 -14.21 -0.12
N ILE A 111 3.41 -13.48 -1.09
CA ILE A 111 4.12 -12.41 -1.80
C ILE A 111 4.62 -11.35 -0.81
N ILE A 112 3.73 -10.92 0.10
CA ILE A 112 4.08 -9.95 1.14
C ILE A 112 5.19 -10.49 2.04
N LEU A 113 5.11 -11.76 2.44
CA LEU A 113 6.11 -12.40 3.30
C LEU A 113 7.49 -12.45 2.64
N PHE A 114 7.56 -12.79 1.35
CA PHE A 114 8.81 -12.79 0.60
C PHE A 114 9.45 -11.39 0.55
N VAL A 115 8.67 -10.37 0.21
CA VAL A 115 9.18 -9.00 0.12
C VAL A 115 9.55 -8.44 1.50
N ALA A 116 8.74 -8.73 2.51
CA ALA A 116 9.02 -8.34 3.90
C ALA A 116 10.28 -9.03 4.43
N SER A 117 10.54 -10.29 4.05
CA SER A 117 11.74 -11.02 4.43
C SER A 117 13.00 -10.37 3.89
N GLU A 118 13.02 -9.98 2.61
CA GLU A 118 14.15 -9.25 2.01
C GLU A 118 14.40 -7.91 2.73
N TYR A 119 13.33 -7.18 3.02
CA TYR A 119 13.41 -5.92 3.77
C TYR A 119 13.94 -6.13 5.21
N LEU A 120 13.48 -7.18 5.89
CA LEU A 120 13.94 -7.54 7.22
C LEU A 120 15.42 -7.94 7.22
N TYR A 121 15.86 -8.71 6.24
CA TYR A 121 17.27 -9.07 6.08
C TYR A 121 18.15 -7.83 5.91
N SER A 122 17.72 -6.88 5.06
CA SER A 122 18.41 -5.60 4.87
C SER A 122 18.53 -4.79 6.17
N LEU A 123 17.45 -4.73 6.96
CA LEU A 123 17.44 -4.06 8.27
C LEU A 123 18.39 -4.72 9.28
N LEU A 124 18.36 -6.05 9.39
CA LEU A 124 19.22 -6.80 10.31
C LEU A 124 20.70 -6.71 9.91
N SER A 125 21.00 -6.76 8.61
CA SER A 125 22.35 -6.57 8.08
C SER A 125 22.91 -5.17 8.40
N ASN A 126 22.10 -4.12 8.23
CA ASN A 126 22.51 -2.76 8.58
C ASN A 126 22.75 -2.56 10.08
N ARG A 127 21.98 -3.23 10.96
CA ARG A 127 22.23 -3.17 12.40
C ARG A 127 23.50 -3.87 12.85
N LYS A 128 23.95 -4.91 12.12
CA LYS A 128 25.25 -5.55 12.40
C LYS A 128 26.42 -4.63 12.06
N LYS A 129 26.38 -3.94 10.92
CA LYS A 129 27.42 -2.96 10.53
C LYS A 129 27.57 -1.79 11.51
N ILE A 130 26.47 -1.23 12.00
CA ILE A 130 26.51 -0.07 12.93
C ILE A 130 27.09 -0.46 14.30
N LYS A 131 27.00 -1.73 14.71
CA LYS A 131 27.50 -2.22 16.00
C LYS A 131 29.01 -2.53 15.99
N GLU A 132 29.61 -2.72 14.82
CA GLU A 132 31.05 -2.88 14.65
C GLU A 132 31.80 -1.53 14.67
N GLU A 133 31.18 -0.45 14.21
CA GLU A 133 31.80 0.89 14.18
C GLU A 133 31.81 1.62 15.53
N THR A 134 30.93 1.25 16.48
CA THR A 134 30.88 1.86 17.83
C THR A 134 31.82 1.22 18.85
N HIS A 135 32.57 0.18 18.47
CA HIS A 135 33.55 -0.50 19.33
C HIS A 135 35.02 -0.28 18.90
N VAL A 136 35.28 0.70 18.04
CA VAL A 136 36.64 1.17 17.69
C VAL A 136 36.91 2.54 18.30
#